data_AF-A0A7C4ENM7-F1
#
_entry.id   AF-A0A7C4ENM7-F1
#
_cell.length_a   1.000
_cell.length_b   1.000
_cell.length_c   1.000
_cell.angle_alpha   90.00
_cell.angle_beta   90.00
_cell.angle_gamma   90.00
#
_symmetry.space_group_name_H-M   'P 1'
#
loop_
_entity.id
_entity.type
_entity.pdbx_description
1 polymer ?
#
loop_
_entity_poly.entity_id
_entity_poly.type
_entity_poly.pdbx_seq_one_letter_code
_entity_poly.pdbx_strand_id
1 'polypeptide(L)' 'MPNIERIKQLEKEREELLKKIEHHETTVDLGDQTGAAEDVEADQAEEYANNLAVIQGFKDRLAEIDVELSKLLTEK' A
#
# COMPACT_ATOMS: atom_id res chain seq x y z
N MET A 1 7.77 -6.92 -29.47
CA MET A 1 8.77 -7.01 -28.39
C MET A 1 8.28 -6.18 -27.23
N PRO A 2 8.15 -6.74 -26.02
CA PRO A 2 7.72 -5.97 -24.85
C PRO A 2 8.74 -4.87 -24.52
N ASN A 3 8.24 -3.73 -24.05
CA ASN A 3 9.06 -2.58 -23.68
C ASN A 3 9.79 -2.89 -22.35
N ILE A 4 11.03 -3.39 -22.45
CA ILE A 4 11.87 -3.81 -21.32
C ILE A 4 12.07 -2.68 -20.30
N GLU A 5 12.16 -1.42 -20.77
CA GLU A 5 12.33 -0.27 -19.90
C GLU A 5 11.05 -0.01 -19.07
N ARG A 6 9.89 -0.14 -19.69
CA ARG A 6 8.59 -0.03 -19.00
C ARG A 6 8.41 -1.13 -17.95
N ILE A 7 8.80 -2.36 -18.26
CA ILE A 7 8.74 -3.49 -17.30
C ILE A 7 9.59 -3.18 -16.07
N LYS A 8 10.84 -2.74 -16.24
CA LYS A 8 11.72 -2.40 -15.11
C LYS A 8 11.18 -1.27 -14.25
N GLN A 9 10.54 -0.27 -14.87
CA GLN A 9 9.90 0.82 -14.12
C GLN A 9 8.74 0.31 -13.26
N LEU A 10 7.88 -0.54 -13.83
CA LEU A 10 6.75 -1.15 -13.13
C LEU A 10 7.20 -2.06 -11.98
N GLU A 11 8.24 -2.87 -12.18
CA GLU A 11 8.82 -3.71 -11.13
C GLU A 11 9.36 -2.88 -9.96
N LYS A 12 10.05 -1.77 -10.26
CA LYS A 12 10.55 -0.85 -9.23
C LYS A 12 9.40 -0.19 -8.47
N GLU A 13 8.39 0.31 -9.18
CA GLU A 13 7.21 0.94 -8.57
C GLU A 13 6.46 -0.05 -7.67
N ARG A 14 6.33 -1.31 -8.11
CA ARG A 14 5.73 -2.40 -7.34
C ARG A 14 6.48 -2.65 -6.04
N GLU A 15 7.81 -2.73 -6.07
CA GLU A 15 8.64 -2.95 -4.88
C GLU A 15 8.53 -1.77 -3.89
N GLU A 16 8.51 -0.54 -4.38
CA GLU A 16 8.33 0.66 -3.55
C GLU A 16 6.95 0.70 -2.87
N LEU A 17 5.89 0.30 -3.58
CA LEU A 17 4.54 0.22 -3.00
C LEU A 17 4.44 -0.85 -1.92
N LEU A 18 5.06 -2.01 -2.12
CA LEU A 18 5.10 -3.07 -1.10
C LEU A 18 5.78 -2.59 0.19
N LYS A 19 6.91 -1.88 0.08
CA LYS A 19 7.60 -1.30 1.24
C LYS A 19 6.74 -0.26 1.97
N LYS A 20 5.99 0.56 1.22
CA LYS A 20 5.05 1.53 1.81
C LYS A 20 3.91 0.84 2.55
N ILE A 21 3.33 -0.22 1.99
CA ILE A 21 2.28 -1.01 2.64
C ILE A 21 2.81 -1.66 3.93
N GLU A 22 3.98 -2.30 3.87
CA GLU A 22 4.62 -2.94 5.04
C GLU A 22 4.92 -1.92 6.16
N HIS A 23 5.42 -0.74 5.79
CA HIS A 23 5.66 0.33 6.75
C HIS A 23 4.36 0.80 7.42
N HIS A 24 3.31 1.06 6.65
CA HIS A 24 2.02 1.49 7.20
C HIS A 24 1.36 0.41 8.06
N GLU A 25 1.41 -0.87 7.65
CA GLU A 25 0.88 -1.97 8.46
C GLU A 25 1.65 -2.14 9.78
N THR A 26 2.95 -1.86 9.81
CA THR A 26 3.77 -1.88 11.04
C THR A 26 3.49 -0.67 11.94
N THR A 27 3.10 0.48 11.38
CA THR A 27 2.86 1.71 12.15
C THR A 27 1.52 1.68 12.87
N VAL A 28 0.57 0.87 12.39
CA VAL A 28 -0.74 0.65 13.00
C VAL A 28 -0.63 -0.42 14.10
N ASP A 29 0.13 -0.12 15.16
CA ASP A 29 0.16 -0.90 16.39
C ASP A 29 -0.95 -0.40 17.33
N LEU A 30 -2.13 -1.01 17.21
CA LEU A 30 -3.32 -0.70 18.04
C LEU A 30 -3.23 -1.30 19.45
N GLY A 31 -2.05 -1.78 19.88
CA GLY A 31 -1.92 -2.82 20.90
C GLY A 31 -1.06 -2.52 22.12
N ASP A 32 -1.02 -1.30 22.68
CA ASP A 32 -0.50 -1.12 24.06
C ASP A 32 -0.97 0.15 24.81
N GLN A 33 -2.24 0.55 24.65
CA GLN A 33 -2.81 1.63 25.48
C GLN A 33 -4.15 1.22 26.10
N THR A 34 -4.11 0.21 26.99
CA THR A 34 -5.24 -0.13 27.87
C THR A 34 -5.50 0.91 28.97
N GLY A 35 -5.41 2.22 28.67
CA GLY A 35 -5.52 3.26 29.70
C GLY A 35 -5.67 4.72 29.27
N ALA A 36 -6.03 5.04 28.03
CA ALA A 36 -6.23 6.43 27.60
C ALA A 36 -7.72 6.78 27.50
N ALA A 37 -8.06 7.96 28.03
CA ALA A 37 -9.41 8.51 28.18
C ALA A 37 -10.21 8.59 26.86
N GLU A 38 -11.55 8.52 26.97
CA GLU A 38 -12.57 8.51 25.89
C GLU A 38 -12.44 9.61 24.81
N ASP A 39 -11.68 10.68 25.04
CA ASP A 39 -11.41 11.75 24.04
C ASP A 39 -10.30 11.38 23.03
N VAL A 40 -9.42 10.41 23.34
CA VAL A 40 -8.30 10.01 22.47
C VAL A 40 -8.74 9.01 21.40
N GLU A 41 -9.87 8.31 21.60
CA GLU A 41 -10.36 7.28 20.68
C GLU A 41 -10.85 7.87 19.34
N ALA A 42 -11.44 9.08 19.35
CA ALA A 42 -11.94 9.71 18.14
C ALA A 42 -10.82 10.13 17.18
N ASP A 43 -9.76 10.73 17.71
CA ASP A 43 -8.57 11.13 16.94
C ASP A 43 -7.83 9.89 16.39
N GLN A 44 -7.72 8.84 17.19
CA GLN A 44 -7.12 7.56 16.78
C GLN A 44 -7.94 6.86 15.68
N ALA A 45 -9.27 6.91 15.76
CA ALA A 45 -10.15 6.32 14.74
C ALA A 45 -10.04 7.07 13.40
N GLU A 46 -9.94 8.40 13.41
CA GLU A 46 -9.75 9.19 12.20
C GLU A 46 -8.37 8.95 11.57
N GLU A 47 -7.31 8.89 12.38
CA GLU A 47 -5.96 8.56 11.91
C GLU A 47 -5.90 7.14 11.31
N TYR A 48 -6.55 6.17 11.96
CA TYR A 48 -6.67 4.81 11.44
C TYR A 48 -7.42 4.76 10.10
N ALA A 49 -8.55 5.46 9.99
CA ALA A 49 -9.34 5.51 8.76
C ALA A 49 -8.55 6.14 7.61
N ASN A 50 -7.81 7.21 7.88
CA ASN A 50 -6.92 7.87 6.92
C ASN A 50 -5.79 6.93 6.46
N ASN A 51 -5.14 6.23 7.40
CA ASN A 51 -4.10 5.25 7.08
C ASN A 51 -4.66 4.08 6.25
N LEU A 52 -5.85 3.59 6.58
CA LEU A 52 -6.52 2.54 5.81
C LEU A 52 -6.84 2.99 4.38
N ALA A 53 -7.32 4.22 4.19
CA ALA A 53 -7.58 4.77 2.87
C ALA A 53 -6.29 4.89 2.02
N VAL A 54 -5.18 5.30 2.64
CA VAL A 54 -3.86 5.37 1.99
C VAL A 54 -3.36 3.98 1.59
N ILE A 55 -3.44 3.00 2.51
CA ILE A 55 -3.07 1.60 2.22
C ILE A 55 -3.92 1.03 1.09
N GLN A 56 -5.23 1.30 1.08
CA GLN A 56 -6.12 0.84 0.02
C GLN A 56 -5.71 1.42 -1.33
N GLY A 57 -5.37 2.72 -1.39
CA GLY A 57 -4.85 3.34 -2.61
C GLY A 57 -3.54 2.70 -3.10
N PHE A 58 -2.64 2.31 -2.20
CA PHE A 58 -1.43 1.57 -2.58
C PHE A 58 -1.74 0.16 -3.12
N LYS A 59 -2.70 -0.54 -2.51
CA LYS A 59 -3.14 -1.87 -2.96
C LYS A 59 -3.80 -1.81 -4.34
N ASP A 60 -4.63 -0.80 -4.60
CA ASP A 60 -5.27 -0.59 -5.90
C ASP A 60 -4.20 -0.34 -6.99
N ARG A 61 -3.23 0.53 -6.69
CA ARG A 61 -2.12 0.81 -7.62
C ARG A 61 -1.26 -0.42 -7.88
N LEU A 62 -1.00 -1.24 -6.86
CA LEU A 62 -0.26 -2.50 -6.99
C LEU A 62 -0.98 -3.46 -7.96
N ALA A 63 -2.31 -3.58 -7.83
CA ALA A 63 -3.12 -4.42 -8.70
C ALA A 63 -3.09 -3.95 -10.17
N GLU A 64 -3.13 -2.63 -10.42
CA GLU A 64 -2.97 -2.08 -11.77
C GLU A 64 -1.62 -2.45 -12.39
N ILE A 65 -0.54 -2.31 -11.61
CA ILE A 65 0.82 -2.66 -12.06
C ILE A 65 0.92 -4.15 -12.39
N ASP A 66 0.36 -5.02 -11.55
CA ASP A 66 0.37 -6.47 -11.78
C ASP A 66 -0.39 -6.85 -13.06
N VAL A 67 -1.51 -6.17 -13.35
CA VAL A 67 -2.25 -6.34 -14.61
C VAL A 67 -1.44 -5.85 -15.81
N GLU A 68 -0.79 -4.69 -15.71
CA GLU A 68 0.03 -4.14 -16.79
C GLU A 68 1.24 -5.04 -17.08
N LEU A 69 1.95 -5.49 -16.04
CA LEU A 69 3.05 -6.44 -16.16
C LEU A 69 2.59 -7.75 -16.80
N SER A 70 1.44 -8.28 -16.37
CA SER A 70 0.88 -9.51 -16.94
C SER A 70 0.61 -9.37 -18.44
N LYS A 71 0.05 -8.25 -18.89
CA LYS A 71 -0.17 -7.98 -20.33
C LYS A 71 1.15 -7.93 -21.09
N LEU A 72 2.11 -7.16 -20.59
CA LEU A 72 3.42 -6.99 -21.24
C LEU A 72 4.23 -8.29 -21.30
N LEU A 73 4.09 -9.19 -20.32
CA LEU A 73 4.78 -10.48 -20.29
C LEU A 73 4.06 -11.57 -21.10
N THR A 74 2.74 -11.47 -21.25
CA THR A 74 1.90 -12.46 -21.96
C THR A 74 1.78 -12.16 -23.46
N GLU A 75 1.92 -10.89 -23.89
CA GLU A 75 1.97 -10.48 -25.31
C GLU A 75 3.29 -10.89 -26.03
N LYS A 76 3.87 -12.03 -25.65
CA LYS A 76 5.07 -12.61 -26.28
C LYS A 76 4.77 -13.38 -27.55
#